data_AF-A0A7C5M266-F1
#
_entry.id   AF-A0A7C5M266-F1
#
_cell.length_a   1.000
_cell.length_b   1.000
_cell.length_c   1.000
_cell.angle_alpha   90.00
_cell.angle_beta   90.00
_cell.angle_gamma   90.00
#
_symmetry.space_group_name_H-M   'P 1'
#
loop_
_entity.id
_entity.type
_entity.pdbx_description
1 polymer ?
#
loop_
_entity_poly.entity_id
_entity_poly.type
_entity_poly.pdbx_seq_one_letter_code
_entity_poly.pdbx_strand_id
1 'polypeptide(L)'
;MTPEIGHFALVAALFVALLQSVLPLIGANRGDTRLMQFGDRAAVLQFIFVSVAFLALMLGFVTSDFSIKLVAVNSHTDKPMLYKISGVWGNHEGSVLLWVLILSLFGALIPAFGKNLPSGLRARALSIQGMIGLGFLAFILFTSNPFLRLSPAPINGNGLNPLLQDPGLAYHP
;
A
#
# COMPACT_ATOMS: atom_id res chain seq x y z
N MET A 1 -14.31 7.68 9.13
CA MET A 1 -13.52 8.60 8.30
C MET A 1 -12.17 8.01 7.94
N THR A 2 -11.44 7.41 8.89
CA THR A 2 -10.16 6.75 8.61
C THR A 2 -10.23 5.72 7.46
N PRO A 3 -11.25 4.84 7.38
CA PRO A 3 -11.34 3.86 6.29
C PRO A 3 -11.57 4.51 4.93
N GLU A 4 -12.36 5.57 4.89
CA GLU A 4 -12.65 6.32 3.66
C GLU A 4 -11.40 7.04 3.14
N ILE A 5 -10.58 7.61 4.04
CA ILE A 5 -9.29 8.23 3.70
C ILE A 5 -8.34 7.18 3.12
N GLY A 6 -8.22 6.02 3.77
CA GLY A 6 -7.34 4.95 3.31
C GLY A 6 -7.77 4.39 1.96
N HIS A 7 -9.07 4.17 1.76
CA HIS A 7 -9.61 3.69 0.49
C HIS A 7 -9.41 4.72 -0.64
N PHE A 8 -9.69 6.00 -0.38
CA PHE A 8 -9.44 7.07 -1.34
C PHE A 8 -7.95 7.16 -1.73
N ALA A 9 -7.05 7.03 -0.75
CA ALA A 9 -5.61 7.04 -1.01
C ALA A 9 -5.19 5.88 -1.92
N LEU A 10 -5.75 4.67 -1.76
CA LEU A 10 -5.48 3.56 -2.67
C LEU A 10 -5.97 3.83 -4.10
N VAL A 11 -7.15 4.44 -4.25
CA VAL A 11 -7.68 4.84 -5.56
C VAL A 11 -6.77 5.90 -6.21
N ALA A 12 -6.32 6.90 -5.45
CA ALA A 12 -5.38 7.89 -5.93
C ALA A 12 -4.03 7.25 -6.33
N ALA A 13 -3.51 6.33 -5.52
CA ALA A 13 -2.31 5.56 -5.84
C ALA A 13 -2.46 4.76 -7.14
N LEU A 14 -3.64 4.17 -7.40
CA LEU A 14 -3.92 3.44 -8.64
C LEU A 14 -3.81 4.34 -9.87
N PHE A 15 -4.43 5.54 -9.83
CA PHE A 15 -4.32 6.50 -10.93
C PHE A 15 -2.89 6.99 -11.14
N VAL A 16 -2.14 7.24 -10.06
CA VAL A 16 -0.72 7.59 -10.16
C VAL A 16 0.08 6.45 -10.78
N ALA A 17 -0.16 5.20 -10.36
CA ALA A 17 0.50 4.02 -10.92
C ALA A 17 0.23 3.87 -12.43
N LEU A 18 -1.00 4.13 -12.87
CA LEU A 18 -1.36 4.11 -14.29
C LEU A 18 -0.55 5.15 -15.09
N LEU A 19 -0.49 6.39 -14.60
CA LEU A 19 0.28 7.45 -15.26
C LEU A 19 1.79 7.16 -15.22
N GLN A 20 2.30 6.66 -14.09
CA GLN A 20 3.69 6.23 -13.93
C GLN A 20 4.05 5.10 -14.88
N SER A 21 3.12 4.18 -15.17
CA SER A 21 3.36 3.05 -16.07
C SER A 21 3.57 3.48 -17.52
N VAL A 22 2.93 4.58 -17.94
CA VAL A 22 2.81 4.94 -19.37
C VAL A 22 3.67 6.14 -19.74
N LEU A 23 3.58 7.24 -18.99
CA LEU A 23 4.19 8.51 -19.37
C LEU A 23 5.73 8.47 -19.46
N PRO A 24 6.46 8.00 -18.43
CA PRO A 24 7.92 7.89 -18.53
C PRO A 24 8.39 6.91 -19.61
N LEU A 25 7.61 5.88 -19.93
CA LEU A 25 7.93 4.94 -21.02
C LEU A 25 7.84 5.62 -22.39
N ILE A 26 6.77 6.40 -22.62
CA ILE A 26 6.64 7.23 -23.82
C ILE A 26 7.78 8.24 -23.89
N GLY A 27 8.11 8.88 -22.76
CA GLY A 27 9.23 9.81 -22.67
C GLY A 27 10.56 9.17 -23.07
N ALA A 28 10.85 7.99 -22.53
CA ALA A 28 12.04 7.21 -22.85
C ALA A 28 12.14 6.82 -24.33
N ASN A 29 11.01 6.55 -24.99
CA ASN A 29 10.97 6.22 -26.42
C ASN A 29 11.12 7.46 -27.33
N ARG A 30 10.66 8.63 -26.88
CA ARG A 30 10.67 9.88 -27.67
C ARG A 30 11.86 10.80 -27.37
N GLY A 31 12.67 10.48 -26.36
CA GLY A 31 13.70 11.39 -25.87
C GLY A 31 13.15 12.59 -25.10
N ASP A 32 11.88 12.55 -24.67
CA ASP A 32 11.24 13.66 -23.94
C ASP A 32 11.60 13.60 -22.45
N THR A 33 12.45 14.52 -22.02
CA THR A 33 12.96 14.59 -20.64
C THR A 33 11.87 14.96 -19.62
N ARG A 34 10.82 15.69 -20.02
CA ARG A 34 9.73 16.07 -19.11
C ARG A 34 8.88 14.86 -18.76
N LEU A 35 8.54 14.04 -19.77
CA LEU A 35 7.82 12.80 -19.55
C LEU A 35 8.63 11.79 -18.74
N MET A 36 9.95 11.71 -18.94
CA MET A 36 10.82 10.89 -18.09
C MET A 36 10.81 11.36 -16.63
N GLN A 37 10.96 12.67 -16.40
CA GLN A 37 10.95 13.27 -15.05
C GLN A 37 9.59 13.16 -14.34
N PHE A 38 8.49 13.04 -15.09
CA PHE A 38 7.18 12.75 -14.51
C PHE A 38 7.21 11.42 -13.73
N GLY A 39 7.89 10.40 -14.26
CA GLY A 39 8.03 9.10 -13.60
C GLY A 39 8.65 9.22 -12.20
N ASP A 40 9.67 10.06 -12.06
CA ASP A 40 10.34 10.29 -10.77
C ASP A 40 9.35 10.84 -9.72
N ARG A 41 8.54 11.84 -10.10
CA ARG A 41 7.54 12.45 -9.20
C ARG A 41 6.38 11.52 -8.91
N ALA A 42 5.93 10.77 -9.91
CA ALA A 42 4.85 9.81 -9.77
C ALA A 42 5.21 8.69 -8.79
N ALA A 43 6.45 8.18 -8.82
CA ALA A 43 6.91 7.15 -7.89
C ALA A 43 6.86 7.62 -6.42
N VAL A 44 7.31 8.84 -6.16
CA VAL A 44 7.23 9.45 -4.81
C VAL A 44 5.77 9.64 -4.40
N LEU A 45 4.92 10.14 -5.30
CA LEU A 45 3.52 10.38 -4.99
C LEU A 45 2.75 9.08 -4.75
N GLN A 46 3.05 8.03 -5.50
CA GLN A 46 2.48 6.69 -5.30
C GLN A 46 2.85 6.17 -3.90
N PHE A 47 4.12 6.27 -3.50
CA PHE A 47 4.56 5.87 -2.17
C PHE A 47 3.85 6.65 -1.06
N ILE A 48 3.66 7.96 -1.22
CA ILE A 48 2.92 8.78 -0.26
C ILE A 48 1.49 8.28 -0.09
N PHE A 49 0.76 8.07 -1.19
CA PHE A 49 -0.62 7.59 -1.11
C PHE A 49 -0.73 6.18 -0.52
N VAL A 50 0.15 5.25 -0.91
CA VAL A 50 0.19 3.90 -0.33
C VAL A 50 0.52 3.96 1.17
N SER A 51 1.44 4.84 1.58
CA SER A 51 1.77 5.05 3.00
C SER A 51 0.58 5.58 3.79
N VAL A 52 -0.17 6.55 3.24
CA VAL A 52 -1.40 7.06 3.86
C VAL A 52 -2.43 5.95 4.03
N ALA A 53 -2.63 5.10 3.02
CA ALA A 53 -3.51 3.95 3.13
C ALA A 53 -3.04 2.98 4.21
N PHE A 54 -1.76 2.60 4.21
CA PHE A 54 -1.22 1.67 5.21
C PHE A 54 -1.35 2.21 6.64
N LEU A 55 -1.04 3.49 6.86
CA LEU A 55 -1.19 4.14 8.16
C LEU A 55 -2.65 4.27 8.59
N ALA A 56 -3.57 4.52 7.66
CA ALA A 56 -5.01 4.54 7.95
C ALA A 56 -5.51 3.16 8.39
N LEU A 57 -5.07 2.08 7.73
CA LEU A 57 -5.39 0.72 8.15
C LEU A 57 -4.80 0.40 9.52
N MET A 58 -3.53 0.75 9.74
CA MET A 58 -2.86 0.58 11.02
C MET A 58 -3.59 1.30 12.15
N LEU A 59 -4.03 2.54 11.90
CA LEU A 59 -4.81 3.31 12.86
C LEU A 59 -6.10 2.56 13.23
N GLY A 60 -6.82 2.02 12.25
CA GLY A 60 -8.01 1.19 12.49
C GLY A 60 -7.74 -0.03 13.38
N PHE A 61 -6.62 -0.73 13.16
CA PHE A 61 -6.22 -1.87 14.00
C PHE A 61 -5.90 -1.47 15.45
N VAL A 62 -5.09 -0.41 15.64
CA VAL A 62 -4.64 0.01 16.99
C VAL A 62 -5.76 0.66 17.81
N THR A 63 -6.69 1.37 17.16
CA THR A 63 -7.89 1.93 17.81
C THR A 63 -9.06 0.95 17.87
N SER A 64 -8.90 -0.27 17.34
CA SER A 64 -9.95 -1.29 17.31
C SER A 64 -11.24 -0.80 16.61
N ASP A 65 -11.09 -0.14 15.46
CA ASP A 65 -12.21 0.29 14.62
C ASP A 65 -12.86 -0.92 13.91
N PHE A 66 -13.78 -1.58 14.60
CA PHE A 66 -14.49 -2.76 14.09
C PHE A 66 -15.50 -2.45 12.98
N SER A 67 -15.67 -1.18 12.60
CA SER A 67 -16.42 -0.84 11.40
C SER A 67 -15.67 -1.21 10.12
N ILE A 68 -14.38 -1.52 10.21
CA ILE A 68 -13.58 -2.14 9.15
C ILE A 68 -13.65 -3.67 9.30
N LYS A 69 -14.12 -4.37 8.28
CA LYS A 69 -14.26 -5.83 8.27
C LYS A 69 -12.94 -6.53 8.64
N LEU A 70 -11.82 -6.06 8.10
CA LEU A 70 -10.52 -6.67 8.34
C LEU A 70 -10.08 -6.58 9.80
N VAL A 71 -10.34 -5.43 10.46
CA VAL A 71 -10.07 -5.22 11.89
C VAL A 71 -10.99 -6.08 12.74
N ALA A 72 -12.28 -6.14 12.41
CA ALA A 72 -13.24 -6.99 13.12
C ALA A 72 -12.89 -8.47 13.06
N VAL A 73 -12.36 -8.95 11.93
CA VAL A 73 -11.99 -10.36 11.77
C VAL A 73 -10.64 -10.68 12.42
N ASN A 74 -9.69 -9.73 12.45
CA ASN A 74 -8.28 -10.02 12.81
C ASN A 74 -7.78 -9.28 14.07
N SER A 75 -8.63 -8.58 14.82
CA SER A 75 -8.24 -7.85 16.02
C SER A 75 -9.27 -8.01 17.13
N HIS A 76 -8.92 -7.62 18.36
CA HIS A 76 -9.80 -7.65 19.53
C HIS A 76 -9.33 -6.57 20.52
N THR A 77 -10.24 -5.98 21.30
CA THR A 77 -9.91 -4.88 22.25
C THR A 77 -8.79 -5.24 23.22
N ASP A 78 -8.87 -6.45 23.76
CA ASP A 78 -8.00 -6.97 24.82
C ASP A 78 -6.63 -7.46 24.32
N LYS A 79 -6.35 -7.37 23.01
CA LYS A 79 -5.05 -7.77 22.48
C LYS A 79 -3.96 -6.77 22.89
N PRO A 80 -2.78 -7.27 23.32
CA PRO A 80 -1.60 -6.43 23.46
C PRO A 80 -1.33 -5.62 22.19
N MET A 81 -0.82 -4.39 22.36
CA MET A 81 -0.63 -3.46 21.25
C MET A 81 0.24 -4.03 20.12
N LEU A 82 1.26 -4.83 20.47
CA LEU A 82 2.10 -5.54 19.50
C LEU A 82 1.27 -6.32 18.48
N TYR A 83 0.27 -7.09 18.95
CA TYR A 83 -0.58 -7.91 18.07
C TYR A 83 -1.64 -7.10 17.33
N LYS A 84 -2.03 -5.92 17.84
CA LYS A 84 -2.86 -4.99 17.06
C LYS A 84 -2.07 -4.44 15.87
N ILE A 85 -0.82 -4.04 16.10
CA ILE A 85 0.06 -3.54 15.03
C ILE A 85 0.38 -4.68 14.04
N SER A 86 0.82 -5.84 14.52
CA SER A 86 1.15 -6.95 13.62
C SER A 86 -0.07 -7.54 12.91
N GLY A 87 -1.26 -7.40 13.49
CA GLY A 87 -2.53 -7.72 12.84
C GLY A 87 -2.75 -7.00 11.52
N VAL A 88 -2.11 -5.84 11.30
CA VAL A 88 -2.18 -5.09 10.04
C VAL A 88 -1.63 -5.91 8.88
N TRP A 89 -0.60 -6.73 9.09
CA TRP A 89 0.04 -7.54 8.04
C TRP A 89 -0.09 -9.05 8.25
N GLY A 90 -0.53 -9.51 9.43
CA GLY A 90 -0.76 -10.93 9.72
C GLY A 90 -1.99 -11.54 9.00
N ASN A 91 -2.47 -10.91 7.94
CA ASN A 91 -3.63 -11.36 7.18
C ASN A 91 -3.37 -11.14 5.68
N HIS A 92 -4.19 -11.73 4.82
CA HIS A 92 -4.00 -11.72 3.38
C HIS A 92 -4.05 -10.29 2.79
N GLU A 93 -5.11 -9.52 3.06
CA GLU A 93 -5.29 -8.17 2.50
C GLU A 93 -4.21 -7.19 2.99
N GLY A 94 -3.86 -7.31 4.27
CA GLY A 94 -2.87 -6.52 4.95
C GLY A 94 -1.44 -6.76 4.49
N SER A 95 -1.05 -8.04 4.34
CA SER A 95 0.28 -8.41 3.81
C SER A 95 0.47 -7.95 2.37
N VAL A 96 -0.56 -8.04 1.52
CA VAL A 96 -0.49 -7.52 0.15
C VAL A 96 -0.31 -5.99 0.16
N LEU A 97 -0.99 -5.25 1.04
CA LEU A 97 -0.78 -3.81 1.19
C LEU A 97 0.64 -3.47 1.68
N LEU A 98 1.17 -4.21 2.65
CA LEU A 98 2.56 -4.06 3.11
C LEU A 98 3.55 -4.31 1.97
N TRP A 99 3.30 -5.32 1.14
CA TRP A 99 4.15 -5.62 -0.02
C TRP A 99 4.15 -4.46 -1.02
N VAL A 100 2.99 -3.86 -1.30
CA VAL A 100 2.89 -2.68 -2.17
C VAL A 100 3.56 -1.45 -1.54
N LEU A 101 3.51 -1.30 -0.21
CA LEU A 101 4.24 -0.26 0.52
C LEU A 101 5.74 -0.38 0.30
N ILE A 102 6.29 -1.60 0.46
CA ILE A 102 7.71 -1.87 0.23
C ILE A 102 8.09 -1.64 -1.24
N LEU A 103 7.29 -2.15 -2.19
CA LEU A 103 7.51 -1.94 -3.61
C LEU A 103 7.54 -0.45 -3.98
N SER A 104 6.55 0.32 -3.51
CA SER A 104 6.46 1.75 -3.79
C SER A 104 7.57 2.54 -3.11
N LEU A 105 8.01 2.15 -1.91
CA LEU A 105 9.18 2.71 -1.25
C LEU A 105 10.42 2.58 -2.13
N PHE A 106 10.75 1.37 -2.61
CA PHE A 106 11.90 1.17 -3.48
C PHE A 106 11.81 1.99 -4.77
N GLY A 107 10.61 2.22 -5.30
CA GLY A 107 10.43 3.14 -6.43
C GLY A 107 10.69 4.59 -6.11
N ALA A 108 10.19 5.08 -4.97
CA ALA A 108 10.47 6.42 -4.50
C ALA A 108 11.96 6.64 -4.21
N LEU A 109 12.73 5.57 -3.94
CA LEU A 109 14.17 5.63 -3.76
C LEU A 109 14.94 5.75 -5.10
N ILE A 110 14.41 5.27 -6.22
CA ILE A 110 15.09 5.32 -7.53
C ILE A 110 15.45 6.77 -7.94
N PRO A 111 14.58 7.79 -7.84
CA PRO A 111 14.96 9.17 -8.12
C PRO A 111 16.01 9.75 -7.18
N ALA A 112 16.01 9.31 -5.91
CA ALA A 112 16.93 9.82 -4.89
C ALA A 112 18.35 9.25 -5.06
N PHE A 113 18.45 7.94 -5.30
CA PHE A 113 19.71 7.20 -5.31
C PHE A 113 20.18 6.78 -6.72
N GLY A 114 19.29 6.76 -7.71
CA GLY A 114 19.55 6.38 -9.10
C GLY A 114 19.99 7.54 -10.00
N LYS A 115 20.62 8.59 -9.45
CA LYS A 115 21.02 9.78 -10.22
C LYS A 115 22.10 9.51 -11.27
N ASN A 116 22.89 8.44 -11.08
CA ASN A 116 23.95 8.03 -12.00
C ASN A 116 23.45 7.18 -13.18
N LEU A 117 22.17 6.80 -13.18
CA LEU A 117 21.58 6.00 -14.27
C LEU A 117 21.27 6.89 -15.48
N PRO A 118 21.45 6.39 -16.72
CA PRO A 118 20.91 7.04 -17.90
C PRO A 118 19.41 7.32 -17.73
N SER A 119 18.97 8.54 -18.05
CA SER A 119 17.59 9.00 -17.82
C SER A 119 16.54 8.08 -18.45
N GLY A 120 16.81 7.59 -19.66
CA GLY A 120 15.94 6.63 -20.35
C GLY A 120 15.83 5.28 -19.63
N LEU A 121 16.93 4.78 -19.04
CA LEU A 121 16.92 3.54 -18.27
C LEU A 121 16.12 3.72 -16.97
N ARG A 122 16.35 4.83 -16.25
CA ARG A 122 15.60 5.15 -15.03
C ARG A 122 14.10 5.28 -15.30
N ALA A 123 13.72 6.01 -16.36
CA ALA A 123 12.33 6.18 -16.75
C ALA A 123 11.63 4.85 -17.08
N ARG A 124 12.31 3.96 -17.82
CA ARG A 124 11.79 2.61 -18.11
C ARG A 124 11.64 1.78 -16.84
N ALA A 125 12.64 1.79 -15.95
CA ALA A 125 12.56 1.06 -14.68
C ALA A 125 11.36 1.52 -13.84
N LEU A 126 11.16 2.83 -13.70
CA LEU A 126 10.01 3.40 -12.99
C LEU A 126 8.67 3.07 -13.67
N SER A 127 8.65 2.97 -15.01
CA SER A 127 7.47 2.55 -15.77
C SER A 127 7.09 1.10 -15.46
N ILE A 128 8.05 0.18 -15.52
CA ILE A 128 7.82 -1.24 -15.23
C ILE A 128 7.39 -1.43 -13.77
N GLN A 129 8.04 -0.74 -12.83
CA GLN A 129 7.63 -0.79 -11.44
C GLN A 129 6.22 -0.21 -11.24
N GLY A 130 5.88 0.85 -11.98
CA GLY A 130 4.52 1.40 -12.04
C GLY A 130 3.51 0.36 -12.51
N MET A 131 3.84 -0.43 -13.54
CA MET A 131 2.95 -1.49 -14.08
C MET A 131 2.72 -2.61 -13.06
N ILE A 132 3.78 -3.02 -12.35
CA ILE A 132 3.68 -4.00 -11.27
C ILE A 132 2.78 -3.42 -10.16
N GLY A 133 3.06 -2.20 -9.71
CA GLY A 133 2.28 -1.51 -8.69
C GLY A 133 0.81 -1.34 -9.09
N LEU A 134 0.52 -1.02 -10.35
CA LEU A 134 -0.83 -0.93 -10.91
C LEU A 134 -1.58 -2.25 -10.78
N GLY A 135 -0.93 -3.38 -11.11
CA GLY A 135 -1.52 -4.71 -10.97
C GLY A 135 -1.90 -5.05 -9.54
N PHE A 136 -0.99 -4.83 -8.58
CA PHE A 136 -1.27 -5.09 -7.17
C PHE A 136 -2.30 -4.13 -6.58
N LEU A 137 -2.25 -2.84 -6.93
CA LEU A 137 -3.25 -1.87 -6.48
C LEU A 137 -4.64 -2.19 -7.04
N ALA A 138 -4.74 -2.64 -8.30
CA ALA A 138 -5.98 -3.10 -8.88
C ALA A 138 -6.50 -4.36 -8.14
N PHE A 139 -5.62 -5.32 -7.88
CA PHE A 139 -5.97 -6.50 -7.09
C PHE A 139 -6.49 -6.11 -5.68
N ILE A 140 -5.78 -5.24 -4.96
CA ILE A 140 -6.23 -4.72 -3.67
C ILE A 140 -7.63 -4.10 -3.78
N LEU A 141 -7.86 -3.20 -4.74
CA LEU A 141 -9.13 -2.47 -4.82
C LEU A 141 -10.32 -3.35 -5.25
N PHE A 142 -10.10 -4.30 -6.16
CA PHE A 142 -11.18 -5.07 -6.77
C PHE A 142 -11.42 -6.44 -6.15
N THR A 143 -10.42 -7.04 -5.49
CA THR A 143 -10.54 -8.41 -4.94
C THR A 143 -10.23 -8.48 -3.44
N SER A 144 -9.29 -7.69 -2.95
CA SER A 144 -8.70 -7.84 -1.60
C SER A 144 -8.71 -6.54 -0.81
N ASN A 145 -9.84 -5.83 -0.82
CA ASN A 145 -9.92 -4.47 -0.30
C ASN A 145 -9.89 -4.46 1.25
N PRO A 146 -8.85 -3.88 1.89
CA PRO A 146 -8.71 -3.91 3.35
C PRO A 146 -9.68 -2.95 4.07
N PHE A 147 -10.36 -2.07 3.34
CA PHE A 147 -11.25 -1.04 3.89
C PHE A 147 -12.74 -1.37 3.75
N LEU A 148 -13.08 -2.63 3.48
CA LEU A 148 -14.49 -3.06 3.45
C LEU A 148 -15.18 -2.74 4.78
N ARG A 149 -16.35 -2.10 4.68
CA ARG A 149 -17.13 -1.62 5.83
C ARG A 149 -18.07 -2.70 6.36
N LEU A 150 -18.28 -2.70 7.67
CA LEU A 150 -19.38 -3.40 8.33
C LEU A 150 -20.41 -2.40 8.86
N SER A 151 -21.69 -2.70 8.62
CA SER A 151 -22.83 -1.93 9.13
C SER A 151 -23.99 -2.88 9.43
N PRO A 152 -24.37 -3.09 10.71
CA PRO A 152 -23.76 -2.48 11.91
C PRO A 152 -22.33 -3.01 12.16
N ALA A 153 -21.49 -2.17 12.75
CA ALA A 153 -20.19 -2.60 13.25
C ALA A 153 -20.38 -3.48 14.52
N PRO A 154 -19.67 -4.61 14.66
CA PRO A 154 -19.75 -5.41 15.86
C PRO A 154 -19.11 -4.68 17.06
N ILE A 155 -19.56 -5.03 18.26
CA ILE A 155 -19.07 -4.43 19.52
C ILE A 155 -17.60 -4.81 19.79
N ASN A 156 -17.20 -6.01 19.35
CA ASN A 156 -15.83 -6.49 19.47
C ASN A 156 -15.42 -7.30 18.23
N GLY A 157 -14.12 -7.47 18.03
CA GLY A 157 -13.58 -8.30 16.95
C GLY A 157 -13.34 -9.75 17.39
N ASN A 158 -13.14 -10.64 16.42
CA ASN A 158 -12.95 -12.08 16.63
C ASN A 158 -11.53 -12.43 17.13
N GLY A 159 -10.59 -11.49 17.04
CA GLY A 159 -9.18 -11.69 17.37
C GLY A 159 -8.37 -12.35 16.25
N LEU A 160 -7.04 -12.20 16.32
CA LEU A 160 -6.12 -12.90 15.43
C LEU A 160 -6.20 -14.43 15.60
N ASN A 161 -5.95 -15.14 14.50
CA ASN A 161 -5.66 -16.57 14.54
C ASN A 161 -4.59 -16.86 15.63
N PRO A 162 -4.84 -17.79 16.57
CA PRO A 162 -3.90 -18.14 17.63
C PRO A 162 -2.48 -18.43 17.16
N LEU A 163 -2.31 -18.97 15.95
CA LEU A 163 -0.99 -19.28 15.36
C LEU A 163 -0.16 -18.04 15.01
N LEU A 164 -0.80 -16.87 14.91
CA LEU A 164 -0.17 -15.60 14.54
C LEU A 164 0.13 -14.72 15.77
N GLN A 165 0.03 -15.29 16.97
CA GLN A 165 0.31 -14.64 18.24
C GLN A 165 1.68 -15.03 18.80
N ASP A 166 2.60 -15.41 17.92
CA ASP A 166 4.01 -15.62 18.24
C ASP A 166 4.80 -14.32 17.97
N PRO A 167 5.68 -13.88 18.88
CA PRO A 167 6.49 -12.67 18.67
C PRO A 167 7.32 -12.70 17.39
N GLY A 168 7.83 -13.86 16.97
CA GLY A 168 8.60 -14.02 15.74
C GLY A 168 7.81 -13.61 14.50
N LEU A 169 6.52 -13.95 14.44
CA LEU A 169 5.63 -13.56 13.34
C LEU A 169 5.29 -12.07 13.35
N ALA A 170 5.31 -11.43 14.52
CA ALA A 170 5.17 -9.98 14.60
C ALA A 170 6.37 -9.24 14.00
N TYR A 171 7.58 -9.82 14.05
CA TYR A 171 8.80 -9.22 13.49
C TYR A 171 9.11 -9.66 12.05
N HIS A 172 8.62 -10.84 11.63
CA HIS A 172 8.79 -11.39 10.29
C HIS A 172 7.44 -11.54 9.57
N PRO A 173 6.94 -10.45 8.94
CA PRO A 173 5.73 -10.45 8.14
C PRO A 173 5.81 -11.36 6.91
#